data_AF-A0A354I0A4-F1
#
_entry.id   AF-A0A354I0A4-F1
#
_cell.length_a   1.000
_cell.length_b   1.000
_cell.length_c   1.000
_cell.angle_alpha   90.00
_cell.angle_beta   90.00
_cell.angle_gamma   90.00
#
_symmetry.space_group_name_H-M   'P 1'
#
loop_
_entity.id
_entity.type
_entity.pdbx_description
1 polymer ?
#
loop_
_entity_poly.entity_id
_entity_poly.type
_entity_poly.pdbx_seq_one_letter_code
_entity_poly.pdbx_strand_id
1 'polypeptide(L)'
;MQAKLTLLTVSAGLLAAMSSCTSASAHKGIEPQPSVAIFDSFSYEGKDSCYQDSALAGESSFFNPVLPGWYSDPSICTNGNGDYFIVTSTFTYFPGVPIFHSRDLVNWKQVGHVLSRPSQLQNMEKQHVSGGIFAPDITYNPANKT
;
A
#
# COMPACT_ATOMS: atom_id res chain seq x y z
N MET A 1 -6.71 -70.14 18.45
CA MET A 1 -8.16 -69.84 18.40
C MET A 1 -8.40 -68.84 17.28
N GLN A 2 -9.20 -69.25 16.30
CA GLN A 2 -9.61 -68.44 15.16
C GLN A 2 -10.83 -67.58 15.52
N ALA A 3 -10.93 -66.39 14.93
CA ALA A 3 -12.17 -65.87 14.35
C ALA A 3 -11.85 -64.76 13.34
N LYS A 4 -11.97 -65.09 12.05
CA LYS A 4 -12.29 -64.15 10.96
C LYS A 4 -13.78 -63.80 11.02
N LEU A 5 -14.22 -62.93 10.10
CA LEU A 5 -15.59 -62.74 9.55
C LEU A 5 -16.36 -61.56 10.19
N THR A 6 -17.01 -60.61 9.50
CA THR A 6 -17.12 -60.22 8.09
C THR A 6 -17.80 -58.84 8.02
N LEU A 7 -17.47 -58.13 6.94
CA LEU A 7 -18.07 -56.90 6.39
C LEU A 7 -19.61 -56.90 6.32
N LEU A 8 -20.26 -55.78 6.68
CA LEU A 8 -21.57 -55.42 6.13
C LEU A 8 -21.67 -53.90 5.90
N THR A 9 -21.71 -53.54 4.62
CA THR A 9 -22.04 -52.24 4.05
C THR A 9 -23.55 -52.08 3.92
N VAL A 10 -24.15 -51.02 4.49
CA VAL A 10 -25.34 -50.26 4.00
C VAL A 10 -25.29 -48.93 4.78
N SER A 11 -25.20 -47.74 4.18
CA SER A 11 -26.36 -47.03 3.63
C SER A 11 -25.90 -45.80 2.85
N ALA A 12 -26.37 -45.71 1.61
CA ALA A 12 -26.39 -44.51 0.82
C ALA A 12 -27.29 -43.44 1.46
N GLY A 13 -26.93 -42.16 1.27
CA GLY A 13 -27.88 -41.06 1.39
C GLY A 13 -27.42 -39.91 2.27
N LEU A 14 -26.60 -39.01 1.72
CA LEU A 14 -26.84 -37.58 1.92
C LEU A 14 -26.39 -36.81 0.67
N LEU A 15 -27.34 -36.62 -0.22
CA LEU A 15 -27.26 -35.71 -1.36
C LEU A 15 -27.09 -34.27 -0.86
N ALA A 16 -26.18 -33.56 -1.53
CA ALA A 16 -26.28 -32.16 -1.93
C ALA A 16 -26.70 -31.13 -0.85
N ALA A 17 -25.69 -30.47 -0.28
CA ALA A 17 -25.78 -29.05 0.04
C ALA A 17 -24.57 -28.33 -0.56
N MET A 18 -24.47 -28.34 -1.89
CA MET A 18 -23.70 -27.31 -2.59
C MET A 18 -24.52 -26.04 -2.53
N SER A 19 -24.46 -25.36 -1.38
CA SER A 19 -25.01 -24.02 -1.22
C SER A 19 -24.22 -23.10 -2.13
N SER A 20 -24.77 -22.94 -3.33
CA SER A 20 -24.72 -21.79 -4.20
C SER A 20 -23.59 -20.81 -3.86
N CYS A 21 -22.46 -20.94 -4.56
CA CYS A 21 -21.69 -19.76 -4.90
C CYS A 21 -22.67 -18.82 -5.60
N THR A 22 -23.16 -17.80 -4.89
CA THR A 22 -23.82 -16.68 -5.51
C THR A 22 -22.78 -16.13 -6.47
N SER A 23 -22.98 -16.35 -7.76
CA SER A 23 -22.20 -15.67 -8.79
C SER A 23 -22.39 -14.19 -8.51
N ALA A 24 -21.36 -13.57 -7.92
CA ALA A 24 -21.26 -12.12 -7.91
C ALA A 24 -21.52 -11.70 -9.35
N SER A 25 -22.54 -10.87 -9.56
CA SER A 25 -22.88 -10.36 -10.87
C SER A 25 -21.59 -9.85 -11.48
N ALA A 26 -21.10 -10.53 -12.53
CA ALA A 26 -19.94 -10.07 -13.26
C ALA A 26 -20.29 -8.65 -13.69
N HIS A 27 -19.61 -7.65 -13.12
CA HIS A 27 -19.70 -6.30 -13.60
C HIS A 27 -19.51 -6.38 -15.10
N LYS A 28 -20.53 -5.98 -15.87
CA LYS A 28 -20.43 -5.89 -17.34
C LYS A 28 -19.15 -5.08 -17.60
N GLY A 29 -18.14 -5.74 -18.16
CA GLY A 29 -16.86 -5.10 -18.45
C GLY A 29 -17.12 -3.83 -19.26
N ILE A 30 -16.40 -2.77 -18.95
CA ILE A 30 -16.51 -1.51 -19.70
C ILE A 30 -15.90 -1.80 -21.08
N GLU A 31 -16.69 -1.64 -22.16
CA GLU A 31 -16.18 -1.87 -23.50
C GLU A 31 -15.02 -0.92 -23.82
N PRO A 32 -13.84 -1.44 -24.24
CA PRO A 32 -12.71 -0.62 -24.63
C PRO A 32 -13.08 0.38 -25.71
N GLN A 33 -12.89 1.68 -25.44
CA GLN A 33 -13.08 2.73 -26.44
C GLN A 33 -11.74 3.01 -27.14
N PRO A 34 -11.72 3.39 -28.43
CA PRO A 34 -10.49 3.48 -29.24
C PRO A 34 -9.37 4.36 -28.66
N SER A 35 -9.71 5.31 -27.78
CA SER A 35 -8.78 6.27 -27.16
C SER A 35 -8.81 6.26 -25.62
N VAL A 36 -9.46 5.27 -25.00
CA VAL A 36 -9.57 5.19 -23.54
C VAL A 36 -8.87 3.92 -23.06
N ALA A 37 -7.77 4.09 -22.35
CA ALA A 37 -7.18 3.00 -21.59
C ALA A 37 -8.05 2.70 -20.37
N ILE A 38 -8.46 1.45 -20.22
CA ILE A 38 -9.22 0.94 -19.07
C ILE A 38 -8.31 -0.06 -18.36
N PHE A 39 -8.11 0.14 -17.06
CA PHE A 39 -7.33 -0.75 -16.22
C PHE A 39 -8.13 -1.08 -14.96
N ASP A 40 -8.18 -2.36 -14.61
CA ASP A 40 -8.77 -2.82 -13.35
C ASP A 40 -7.79 -2.69 -12.18
N SER A 41 -6.49 -2.77 -12.47
CA SER A 41 -5.41 -2.64 -11.50
C SER A 41 -4.13 -2.15 -12.13
N PHE A 42 -3.27 -1.58 -11.30
CA PHE A 42 -1.93 -1.14 -11.68
C PHE A 42 -0.97 -1.47 -10.53
N SER A 43 0.24 -1.94 -10.87
CA SER A 43 1.31 -2.21 -9.90
C SER A 43 2.58 -1.49 -10.35
N TYR A 44 3.27 -0.88 -9.40
CA TYR A 44 4.54 -0.19 -9.63
C TYR A 44 5.60 -0.73 -8.67
N GLU A 45 6.71 -1.22 -9.22
CA GLU A 45 7.82 -1.81 -8.45
C GLU A 45 9.05 -0.92 -8.35
N GLY A 46 9.08 0.25 -9.01
CA GLY A 46 10.25 1.13 -8.99
C GLY A 46 11.48 0.61 -9.75
N LYS A 47 11.31 -0.34 -10.67
CA LYS A 47 12.39 -0.92 -11.50
C LYS A 47 12.40 -0.31 -12.90
N ASP A 48 12.27 1.01 -12.98
CA ASP A 48 12.25 1.72 -14.26
C ASP A 48 13.60 1.59 -14.98
N SER A 49 13.56 1.49 -16.31
CA SER A 49 14.77 1.25 -17.13
C SER A 49 15.80 2.37 -16.99
N CYS A 50 15.39 3.60 -16.67
CA CYS A 50 16.29 4.71 -16.41
C CYS A 50 17.29 4.44 -15.28
N TYR A 51 16.95 3.59 -14.30
CA TYR A 51 17.86 3.23 -13.21
C TYR A 51 18.93 2.21 -13.63
N GLN A 52 18.74 1.51 -14.75
CA GLN A 52 19.66 0.49 -15.27
C GLN A 52 20.47 1.01 -16.46
N ASP A 53 19.82 1.76 -17.34
CA ASP A 53 20.36 2.15 -18.64
C ASP A 53 21.10 3.49 -18.60
N SER A 54 20.92 4.28 -17.54
CA SER A 54 21.59 5.58 -17.36
C SER A 54 22.65 5.49 -16.29
N ALA A 55 23.89 5.83 -16.65
CA ALA A 55 24.95 6.02 -15.66
C ALA A 55 24.82 7.40 -15.00
N LEU A 56 24.96 7.46 -13.68
CA LEU A 56 25.06 8.72 -12.96
C LEU A 56 26.37 9.44 -13.35
N ALA A 57 26.32 10.77 -13.41
CA ALA A 57 27.45 11.59 -13.86
C ALA A 57 28.66 11.58 -12.89
N GLY A 58 28.48 11.08 -11.66
CA GLY A 58 29.54 10.91 -10.67
C GLY A 58 29.01 10.39 -9.34
N GLU A 59 29.91 10.12 -8.40
CA GLU A 59 29.63 9.52 -7.08
C GLU A 59 28.66 10.33 -6.20
N SER A 60 28.55 11.63 -6.42
CA SER A 60 27.63 12.52 -5.67
C SER A 60 26.32 12.78 -6.40
N SER A 61 26.08 12.13 -7.54
CA SER A 61 24.83 12.24 -8.29
C SER A 61 23.82 11.21 -7.79
N PHE A 62 22.54 11.50 -7.97
CA PHE A 62 21.44 10.61 -7.62
C PHE A 62 20.29 10.79 -8.61
N PHE A 63 19.37 9.83 -8.66
CA PHE A 63 18.19 9.91 -9.50
C PHE A 63 17.07 10.65 -8.79
N ASN A 64 16.35 11.48 -9.56
CA ASN A 64 15.05 11.98 -9.14
C ASN A 64 13.92 11.16 -9.79
N PRO A 65 12.80 10.97 -9.07
CA PRO A 65 12.52 11.45 -7.71
C PRO A 65 13.21 10.62 -6.61
N VAL A 66 13.60 11.25 -5.49
CA VAL A 66 14.19 10.56 -4.31
C VAL A 66 13.20 9.62 -3.59
N LEU A 67 11.91 9.80 -3.83
CA LEU A 67 10.82 8.93 -3.38
C LEU A 67 9.90 8.63 -4.57
N PRO A 68 10.20 7.60 -5.38
CA PRO A 68 9.38 7.22 -6.53
C PRO A 68 8.09 6.53 -6.11
N GLY A 69 7.07 6.60 -6.98
CA GLY A 69 5.73 6.08 -6.69
C GLY A 69 4.76 7.19 -6.25
N TRP A 70 3.79 6.83 -5.41
CA TRP A 70 2.76 7.77 -4.96
C TRP A 70 3.06 8.30 -3.55
N TYR A 71 3.79 9.42 -3.52
CA TYR A 71 4.25 10.11 -2.31
C TYR A 71 4.02 11.63 -2.45
N SER A 72 2.74 12.02 -2.52
CA SER A 72 2.30 13.40 -2.70
C SER A 72 2.47 14.26 -1.45
N ASP A 73 2.59 15.57 -1.65
CA ASP A 73 2.65 16.59 -0.58
C ASP A 73 3.73 16.33 0.48
N PRO A 74 5.02 16.19 0.08
CA PRO A 74 6.08 15.96 1.05
C PRO A 74 6.28 17.17 1.97
N SER A 75 6.18 16.96 3.29
CA SER A 75 6.68 17.88 4.31
C SER A 75 7.88 17.24 5.01
N ILE A 76 8.92 18.04 5.29
CA ILE A 76 10.22 17.58 5.79
C ILE A 76 10.67 18.38 7.02
N CYS A 77 11.24 17.69 8.01
CA CYS A 77 11.94 18.33 9.12
C CYS A 77 13.27 17.64 9.43
N THR A 78 14.10 18.29 10.25
CA THR A 78 15.33 17.71 10.80
C THR A 78 15.38 17.90 12.31
N ASN A 79 16.02 16.96 13.01
CA ASN A 79 16.36 17.12 14.42
C ASN A 79 17.58 18.02 14.67
N GLY A 80 18.24 18.51 13.61
CA GLY A 80 19.47 19.31 13.67
C GLY A 80 20.76 18.51 13.89
N ASN A 81 20.68 17.17 13.99
CA ASN A 81 21.81 16.28 14.25
C ASN A 81 22.07 15.29 13.09
N GLY A 82 21.56 15.59 11.90
CA GLY A 82 21.74 14.77 10.70
C GLY A 82 20.71 13.66 10.55
N ASP A 83 19.56 13.73 11.25
CA ASP A 83 18.38 12.94 10.92
C ASP A 83 17.33 13.83 10.26
N TYR A 84 16.77 13.33 9.17
CA TYR A 84 15.72 13.97 8.40
C TYR A 84 14.50 13.07 8.34
N PHE A 85 13.32 13.68 8.41
CA PHE A 85 12.05 12.97 8.36
C PHE A 85 11.14 13.58 7.30
N ILE A 86 10.54 12.74 6.46
CA ILE A 86 9.51 13.14 5.49
C ILE A 86 8.18 12.50 5.86
N VAL A 87 7.09 13.25 5.73
CA VAL A 87 5.72 12.74 5.71
C VAL A 87 5.02 13.11 4.41
N THR A 88 4.06 12.29 3.98
CA THR A 88 3.32 12.49 2.72
C THR A 88 1.83 12.29 2.93
N SER A 89 0.99 12.83 2.04
CA SER A 89 -0.45 12.59 2.05
C SER A 89 -0.78 11.14 1.67
N THR A 90 -1.95 10.67 2.09
CA THR A 90 -2.43 9.29 1.82
C THR A 90 -3.90 9.23 1.39
N PHE A 91 -4.59 10.36 1.28
CA PHE A 91 -6.01 10.40 0.95
C PHE A 91 -6.82 9.40 1.82
N THR A 92 -7.48 8.44 1.19
CA THR A 92 -8.32 7.43 1.85
C THR A 92 -7.59 6.16 2.28
N TYR A 93 -6.28 6.05 2.02
CA TYR A 93 -5.50 4.85 2.36
C TYR A 93 -5.16 4.80 3.85
N PHE A 94 -5.23 3.59 4.42
CA PHE A 94 -4.89 3.29 5.80
C PHE A 94 -3.87 2.15 5.86
N PRO A 95 -2.83 2.21 6.72
CA PRO A 95 -2.50 3.30 7.65
C PRO A 95 -2.09 4.60 6.94
N GLY A 96 -2.38 5.74 7.59
CA GLY A 96 -2.26 7.07 6.98
C GLY A 96 -0.99 7.82 7.37
N VAL A 97 -0.57 8.77 6.52
CA VAL A 97 0.63 9.63 6.71
C VAL A 97 1.89 8.79 7.00
N PRO A 98 2.48 8.13 5.99
CA PRO A 98 3.73 7.42 6.17
C PRO A 98 4.83 8.39 6.61
N ILE A 99 5.76 7.89 7.42
CA ILE A 99 6.96 8.63 7.82
C ILE A 99 8.20 7.92 7.29
N PHE A 100 9.09 8.69 6.68
CA PHE A 100 10.37 8.25 6.15
C PHE A 100 11.51 8.89 6.93
N HIS A 101 12.63 8.18 7.06
CA HIS A 101 13.86 8.67 7.66
C HIS A 101 15.01 8.59 6.67
N SER A 102 15.89 9.58 6.72
CA SER A 102 17.15 9.63 5.97
C SER A 102 18.23 10.36 6.78
N ARG A 103 19.49 10.11 6.43
CA ARG A 103 20.66 10.87 6.92
C ARG A 103 21.40 11.62 5.81
N ASP A 104 21.01 11.42 4.55
CA ASP A 104 21.68 11.97 3.37
C ASP A 104 20.72 12.71 2.41
N LEU A 105 19.42 12.79 2.74
CA LEU A 105 18.35 13.41 1.95
C LEU A 105 18.03 12.71 0.61
N VAL A 106 18.69 11.60 0.31
CA VAL A 106 18.56 10.85 -0.96
C VAL A 106 17.97 9.47 -0.70
N ASN A 107 18.51 8.74 0.27
CA ASN A 107 18.10 7.40 0.60
C ASN A 107 17.11 7.45 1.77
N TRP A 108 15.85 7.16 1.45
CA TRP A 108 14.75 7.25 2.40
C TRP A 108 14.23 5.85 2.76
N LYS A 109 14.12 5.58 4.06
CA LYS A 109 13.50 4.35 4.57
C LYS A 109 12.19 4.70 5.25
N GLN A 110 11.10 4.03 4.88
CA GLN A 110 9.86 4.16 5.61
C GLN A 110 10.01 3.54 7.01
N VAL A 111 9.75 4.33 8.05
CA VAL A 111 9.89 3.92 9.46
C VAL A 111 8.55 3.72 10.16
N GLY A 112 7.44 4.07 9.51
CA GLY A 112 6.10 3.80 10.02
C GLY A 112 5.02 4.67 9.39
N HIS A 113 3.94 4.87 10.16
CA HIS A 113 2.81 5.73 9.83
C HIS A 113 2.38 6.52 11.07
N VAL A 114 2.07 7.80 10.92
CA VAL A 114 1.59 8.67 12.01
C VAL A 114 0.17 8.28 12.43
N LEU A 115 -0.68 7.94 11.46
CA LEU A 115 -2.08 7.57 11.68
C LEU A 115 -2.26 6.06 11.49
N SER A 116 -1.96 5.30 12.54
CA SER A 116 -1.93 3.84 12.53
C SER A 116 -3.03 3.19 13.38
N ARG A 117 -3.89 3.98 14.03
CA ARG A 117 -5.00 3.48 14.85
C ARG A 117 -6.35 3.94 14.30
N PRO A 118 -7.40 3.09 14.32
CA PRO A 118 -8.74 3.49 13.90
C PRO A 118 -9.27 4.73 14.63
N SER A 119 -8.94 4.89 15.91
CA SER A 119 -9.37 6.05 16.70
C SER A 119 -8.82 7.39 16.20
N GLN A 120 -7.75 7.39 15.40
CA GLN A 120 -7.15 8.60 14.82
C GLN A 120 -7.82 9.03 13.51
N LEU A 121 -8.53 8.12 12.84
CA LEU A 121 -9.11 8.32 11.52
C LEU A 121 -10.58 7.90 11.53
N GLN A 122 -11.42 8.82 12.00
CA GLN A 122 -12.87 8.65 12.02
C GLN A 122 -13.49 9.15 10.70
N ASN A 123 -14.62 8.58 10.30
CA ASN A 123 -15.42 9.01 9.14
C ASN A 123 -14.73 8.86 7.76
N MET A 124 -13.87 7.85 7.59
CA MET A 124 -13.25 7.53 6.29
C MET A 124 -14.16 6.70 5.37
N GLU A 125 -15.26 6.14 5.89
CA GLU A 125 -16.21 5.36 5.10
C GLU A 125 -16.85 6.20 3.99
N LYS A 126 -16.99 5.61 2.79
CA LYS A 126 -17.65 6.20 1.61
C LYS A 126 -16.99 7.47 1.05
N GLN A 127 -15.79 7.81 1.49
CA GLN A 127 -15.00 8.87 0.87
C GLN A 127 -14.63 8.50 -0.57
N HIS A 128 -14.54 9.51 -1.44
CA HIS A 128 -13.94 9.33 -2.76
C HIS A 128 -12.45 9.01 -2.63
N VAL A 129 -11.86 8.32 -3.61
CA VAL A 129 -10.44 7.90 -3.55
C VAL A 129 -9.47 9.07 -3.29
N SER A 130 -9.81 10.27 -3.78
CA SER A 130 -9.06 11.52 -3.61
C SER A 130 -9.48 12.36 -2.38
N GLY A 131 -10.35 11.86 -1.52
CA GLY A 131 -10.74 12.49 -0.26
C GLY A 131 -9.86 12.06 0.92
N GLY A 132 -10.26 12.37 2.16
CA GLY A 132 -9.56 11.91 3.36
C GLY A 132 -8.36 12.80 3.74
N ILE A 133 -7.17 12.19 3.83
CA ILE A 133 -5.95 12.79 4.38
C ILE A 133 -5.19 13.57 3.29
N PHE A 134 -5.34 14.89 3.31
CA PHE A 134 -4.61 15.82 2.45
C PHE A 134 -3.20 16.14 2.98
N ALA A 135 -2.54 17.13 2.37
CA ALA A 135 -1.18 17.57 2.67
C ALA A 135 -0.89 17.68 4.18
N PRO A 136 0.01 16.83 4.72
CA PRO A 136 0.45 16.94 6.11
C PRO A 136 1.55 17.99 6.27
N ASP A 137 1.83 18.35 7.52
CA ASP A 137 3.02 19.10 7.90
C ASP A 137 3.74 18.40 9.07
N ILE A 138 5.07 18.50 9.11
CA ILE A 138 5.90 17.94 10.18
C ILE A 138 6.92 18.97 10.66
N THR A 139 7.04 19.11 11.98
CA THR A 139 8.06 19.95 12.62
C THR A 139 8.68 19.19 13.80
N TYR A 140 9.95 19.47 14.08
CA TYR A 140 10.65 18.93 15.24
C TYR A 140 10.65 19.96 16.37
N ASN A 141 10.30 19.54 17.56
CA ASN A 141 10.36 20.35 18.77
C ASN A 141 11.66 20.08 19.54
N PRO A 142 12.61 21.04 19.57
CA PRO A 142 13.89 20.84 20.25
C PRO A 142 13.77 20.81 21.78
N ALA A 143 12.67 21.32 22.36
CA ALA A 143 12.52 21.40 23.82
C ALA A 143 12.35 20.03 24.48
N ASN A 144 11.68 19.10 23.79
CA ASN A 144 11.41 17.74 24.27
C ASN A 144 11.93 16.66 23.33
N LYS A 145 12.61 17.04 22.24
CA LYS A 145 13.22 16.15 21.25
C LYS A 145 12.20 15.23 20.56
N THR A 146 11.04 15.79 20.18
CA THR A 146 9.97 15.08 19.48
C THR A 146 9.66 15.71 18.13
#